data_AF-A0A143X1H4-F1
#
_entry.id   AF-A0A143X1H4-F1
#
_cell.length_a   1.000
_cell.length_b   1.000
_cell.length_c   1.000
_cell.angle_alpha   90.00
_cell.angle_beta   90.00
_cell.angle_gamma   90.00
#
_symmetry.space_group_name_H-M   'P 1'
#
loop_
_entity.id
_entity.type
_entity.pdbx_description
1 polymer ?
#
loop_
_entity_poly.entity_id
_entity_poly.type
_entity_poly.pdbx_seq_one_letter_code
_entity_poly.pdbx_strand_id
1 'polypeptide(L)'
;MGQYYIVANIDKKEYMISPDFVKLMEWSYNYNDLILEMENHMAMDWKGDHVYVIGDYAGSGADCRYTELLKEIEDKLNIDTERDSIFDRVYSEFKKLPVREGLKKYRYIVNHAAKEYIDNDHCPYRENMGSWEENGKILSATIAPLSLMLALGNGQGGGDYYAHNHELVGSWAKDSSSLEITDVKPKSDYKELQPEFHEGKYIPYKKRPDIISKLKNRESRQR
;
A
#
# COMPACT_ATOMS: atom_id res chain seq x y z
N MET A 1 -5.77 -20.65 4.89
CA MET A 1 -4.38 -20.21 5.21
C MET A 1 -4.27 -18.72 4.92
N GLY A 2 -3.29 -18.03 5.51
CA GLY A 2 -3.07 -16.59 5.27
C GLY A 2 -2.31 -16.35 3.98
N GLN A 3 -2.50 -15.19 3.36
CA GLN A 3 -1.67 -14.70 2.26
C GLN A 3 -0.72 -13.62 2.77
N TYR A 4 0.56 -13.75 2.44
CA TYR A 4 1.65 -12.86 2.84
C TYR A 4 2.12 -12.06 1.64
N TYR A 5 2.62 -10.85 1.88
CA TYR A 5 2.93 -9.91 0.81
C TYR A 5 4.34 -9.33 0.95
N ILE A 6 4.99 -9.15 -0.20
CA ILE A 6 6.27 -8.45 -0.34
C ILE A 6 6.09 -7.18 -1.17
N VAL A 7 6.84 -6.13 -0.83
CA VAL A 7 7.02 -4.98 -1.72
C VAL A 7 8.23 -5.26 -2.58
N ALA A 8 8.07 -5.29 -3.89
CA ALA A 8 9.15 -5.65 -4.81
C ALA A 8 9.35 -4.59 -5.89
N ASN A 9 10.59 -4.16 -6.09
CA ASN A 9 11.02 -3.43 -7.28
C ASN A 9 11.61 -4.45 -8.27
N ILE A 10 10.90 -4.68 -9.37
CA ILE A 10 11.27 -5.68 -10.38
C ILE A 10 12.48 -5.24 -11.21
N ASP A 11 12.65 -3.94 -11.43
CA ASP A 11 13.73 -3.41 -12.28
C ASP A 11 15.08 -3.46 -11.58
N LYS A 12 15.13 -3.12 -10.28
CA LYS A 12 16.36 -3.17 -9.48
C LYS A 12 16.64 -4.52 -8.85
N LYS A 13 15.68 -5.44 -8.88
CA LYS A 13 15.72 -6.71 -8.15
C LYS A 13 15.92 -6.50 -6.64
N GLU A 14 15.11 -5.63 -6.07
CA GLU A 14 15.12 -5.29 -4.64
C GLU A 14 13.75 -5.56 -4.03
N TYR A 15 13.71 -5.95 -2.76
CA TYR A 15 12.44 -6.17 -2.05
C TYR A 15 12.50 -5.76 -0.58
N MET A 16 11.32 -5.47 -0.04
CA MET A 16 11.06 -5.24 1.37
C MET A 16 9.88 -6.10 1.80
N ILE A 17 9.85 -6.46 3.07
CA ILE A 17 8.80 -7.28 3.65
C ILE A 17 8.57 -6.85 5.09
N SER A 18 7.36 -7.06 5.61
CA SER A 18 7.08 -6.78 7.01
C SER A 18 8.02 -7.61 7.90
N PRO A 19 8.70 -7.00 8.89
CA PRO A 19 9.61 -7.72 9.78
C PRO A 19 8.97 -8.93 10.46
N ASP A 20 7.68 -8.82 10.79
CA ASP A 20 6.92 -9.85 11.49
C ASP A 20 6.31 -10.91 10.54
N PHE A 21 6.56 -10.80 9.23
CA PHE A 21 6.00 -11.68 8.20
C PHE A 21 4.48 -11.80 8.34
N VAL A 22 3.79 -10.66 8.33
CA VAL A 22 2.35 -10.53 8.56
C VAL A 22 1.58 -10.28 7.25
N LYS A 23 0.26 -10.49 7.28
CA LYS A 23 -0.62 -10.41 6.11
C LYS A 23 -0.82 -8.97 5.67
N LEU A 24 -1.31 -8.75 4.44
CA LEU A 24 -1.50 -7.41 3.85
C LEU A 24 -2.18 -6.44 4.81
N MET A 25 -3.35 -6.83 5.33
CA MET A 25 -4.13 -5.99 6.22
C MET A 25 -3.52 -5.80 7.61
N GLU A 26 -2.40 -6.43 7.95
CA GLU A 26 -1.73 -6.24 9.25
C GLU A 26 -0.62 -5.17 9.18
N TRP A 27 -0.20 -4.75 7.97
CA TRP A 27 0.83 -3.72 7.78
C TRP A 27 0.46 -2.61 6.78
N SER A 28 -0.63 -2.73 6.02
CA SER A 28 -1.07 -1.77 5.00
C SER A 28 -1.60 -0.43 5.53
N TYR A 29 -1.22 -0.02 6.74
CA TYR A 29 -1.68 1.21 7.37
C TYR A 29 -0.75 2.37 7.03
N ASN A 30 -1.31 3.55 6.81
CA ASN A 30 -0.53 4.77 6.69
C ASN A 30 0.35 4.95 7.94
N TYR A 31 1.58 5.41 7.69
CA TYR A 31 2.64 5.55 8.68
C TYR A 31 3.21 4.23 9.23
N ASN A 32 2.82 3.07 8.70
CA ASN A 32 3.60 1.85 8.91
C ASN A 32 4.97 2.00 8.24
N ASP A 33 6.03 1.56 8.90
CA ASP A 33 7.40 1.78 8.41
C ASP A 33 7.65 1.13 7.04
N LEU A 34 7.04 -0.02 6.73
CA LEU A 34 7.16 -0.63 5.40
C LEU A 34 6.49 0.21 4.31
N ILE A 35 5.34 0.82 4.62
CA ILE A 35 4.67 1.75 3.71
C ILE A 35 5.52 2.99 3.48
N LEU A 36 6.06 3.55 4.56
CA LEU A 36 6.89 4.74 4.46
C LEU A 36 8.19 4.45 3.69
N GLU A 37 8.82 3.29 3.88
CA GLU A 37 10.02 2.91 3.13
C GLU A 37 9.69 2.74 1.64
N MET A 38 8.58 2.08 1.31
CA MET A 38 8.06 1.98 -0.06
C MET A 38 7.84 3.37 -0.69
N GLU A 39 7.12 4.27 -0.02
CA GLU A 39 6.86 5.62 -0.50
C GLU A 39 8.15 6.44 -0.68
N ASN A 40 9.11 6.32 0.24
CA ASN A 40 10.37 7.04 0.17
C ASN A 40 11.24 6.57 -1.00
N HIS A 41 11.34 5.25 -1.20
CA HIS A 41 12.03 4.72 -2.35
C HIS A 41 11.36 5.16 -3.66
N MET A 42 10.03 5.05 -3.76
CA MET A 42 9.30 5.47 -4.96
C MET A 42 9.34 6.99 -5.20
N ALA A 43 9.57 7.80 -4.17
CA ALA A 43 9.83 9.24 -4.30
C ALA A 43 11.26 9.55 -4.81
N MET A 44 12.19 8.62 -4.63
CA MET A 44 13.63 8.83 -4.85
C MET A 44 14.19 7.85 -5.89
N ASP A 45 14.80 6.76 -5.44
CA ASP A 45 15.62 5.87 -6.25
C ASP A 45 14.81 4.82 -7.02
N TRP A 46 13.60 4.49 -6.57
CA TRP A 46 12.64 3.64 -7.29
C TRP A 46 11.66 4.45 -8.16
N LYS A 47 11.87 5.76 -8.31
CA LYS A 47 11.01 6.62 -9.13
C LYS A 47 11.06 6.18 -10.59
N GLY A 48 9.89 5.84 -11.14
CA GLY A 48 9.76 5.37 -12.53
C GLY A 48 10.00 3.87 -12.73
N ASP A 49 10.29 3.13 -11.66
CA ASP A 49 10.48 1.67 -11.72
C ASP A 49 9.16 0.91 -11.54
N HIS A 50 9.15 -0.37 -11.93
CA HIS A 50 8.02 -1.28 -11.73
C HIS A 50 8.02 -1.84 -10.31
N VAL A 51 7.18 -1.25 -9.45
CA VAL A 51 7.03 -1.61 -8.03
C VAL A 51 5.66 -2.21 -7.77
N TYR A 52 5.62 -3.35 -7.06
CA TYR A 52 4.39 -4.08 -6.76
C TYR A 52 4.33 -4.53 -5.29
N VAL A 53 3.12 -4.76 -4.80
CA VAL A 53 2.86 -5.46 -3.54
C VAL A 53 2.36 -6.86 -3.88
N ILE A 54 3.21 -7.88 -3.78
CA ILE A 54 2.99 -9.20 -4.38
C ILE A 54 2.63 -10.20 -3.29
N GLY A 55 1.45 -10.81 -3.39
CA GLY A 55 1.01 -11.89 -2.51
C GLY A 55 1.69 -13.23 -2.85
N ASP A 56 1.88 -14.10 -1.85
CA ASP A 56 2.46 -15.43 -2.05
C ASP A 56 1.59 -16.40 -2.85
N TYR A 57 0.31 -16.05 -3.07
CA TYR A 57 -0.58 -16.79 -3.99
C TYR A 57 -0.68 -16.14 -5.37
N ALA A 58 -0.11 -14.95 -5.58
CA ALA A 58 -0.19 -14.24 -6.84
C ALA A 58 0.50 -15.03 -7.96
N GLY A 59 -0.28 -15.42 -8.98
CA GLY A 59 0.22 -16.10 -10.17
C GLY A 59 -0.77 -15.99 -11.33
N SER A 60 -0.26 -16.04 -12.56
CA SER A 60 -1.06 -15.85 -13.77
C SER A 60 -2.17 -16.90 -13.97
N GLY A 61 -2.03 -18.07 -13.33
CA GLY A 61 -3.02 -19.15 -13.33
C GLY A 61 -4.33 -18.84 -12.60
N ALA A 62 -4.41 -17.75 -11.82
CA ALA A 62 -5.57 -17.42 -11.00
C ALA A 62 -6.76 -16.77 -11.75
N ASP A 63 -6.73 -16.68 -13.08
CA ASP A 63 -7.70 -15.97 -13.95
C ASP A 63 -8.30 -14.70 -13.31
N CYS A 64 -7.49 -13.65 -13.28
CA CYS A 64 -7.78 -12.42 -12.56
C CYS A 64 -7.45 -11.18 -13.40
N ARG A 65 -7.85 -10.00 -12.94
CA ARG A 65 -7.73 -8.74 -13.71
C ARG A 65 -6.29 -8.37 -14.09
N TYR A 66 -5.31 -8.91 -13.39
CA TYR A 66 -3.88 -8.69 -13.59
C TYR A 66 -3.16 -9.92 -14.16
N THR A 67 -3.88 -10.91 -14.71
CA THR A 67 -3.28 -12.12 -15.31
C THR A 67 -2.21 -11.79 -16.36
N GLU A 68 -2.47 -10.86 -17.29
CA GLU A 68 -1.46 -10.49 -18.30
C GLU A 68 -0.22 -9.82 -17.69
N LEU A 69 -0.42 -8.97 -16.67
CA LEU A 69 0.70 -8.36 -15.94
C LEU A 69 1.52 -9.41 -15.17
N LEU A 70 0.84 -10.39 -14.55
CA LEU A 70 1.51 -11.48 -13.86
C LEU A 70 2.34 -12.33 -14.83
N LYS A 71 1.81 -12.64 -16.02
CA LYS A 71 2.57 -13.32 -17.08
C LYS A 71 3.80 -12.53 -17.49
N GLU A 72 3.67 -11.22 -17.70
CA GLU A 72 4.79 -10.35 -18.05
C GLU A 72 5.89 -10.38 -16.98
N ILE A 73 5.52 -10.39 -15.70
CA ILE A 73 6.48 -10.50 -14.59
C ILE A 73 7.10 -11.90 -14.54
N GLU A 74 6.30 -12.96 -14.65
CA GLU A 74 6.76 -14.36 -14.68
C GLU A 74 7.75 -14.61 -15.82
N ASP A 75 7.45 -14.10 -17.02
CA ASP A 75 8.33 -14.18 -18.20
C ASP A 75 9.62 -13.39 -17.97
N LYS A 76 9.53 -12.15 -17.47
CA LYS A 76 10.70 -11.30 -17.19
C LYS A 76 11.63 -11.91 -16.15
N LEU A 77 11.08 -12.66 -15.19
CA LEU A 77 11.83 -13.34 -14.14
C LEU A 77 12.18 -14.80 -14.49
N ASN A 78 11.74 -15.29 -15.66
CA ASN A 78 11.95 -16.67 -16.12
C ASN A 78 11.49 -17.70 -15.06
N ILE A 79 10.24 -17.55 -14.62
CA ILE A 79 9.61 -18.39 -13.59
C ILE A 79 8.96 -19.62 -14.25
N ASP A 80 9.30 -20.80 -13.72
CA ASP A 80 8.56 -22.03 -13.99
C ASP A 80 7.36 -22.11 -13.02
N THR A 81 6.19 -21.70 -13.49
CA THR A 81 4.97 -21.56 -12.68
C THR A 81 4.45 -22.88 -12.11
N GLU A 82 4.97 -24.04 -12.53
CA GLU A 82 4.66 -25.34 -11.91
C GLU A 82 5.43 -25.58 -10.60
N ARG A 83 6.51 -24.81 -10.36
CA ARG A 83 7.46 -25.07 -9.26
C ARG A 83 7.76 -23.86 -8.40
N ASP A 84 7.52 -22.67 -8.91
CA ASP A 84 7.97 -21.42 -8.32
C ASP A 84 6.89 -20.34 -8.50
N SER A 85 6.87 -19.37 -7.60
CA SER A 85 5.96 -18.22 -7.65
C SER A 85 6.75 -16.93 -7.81
N ILE A 86 6.09 -15.84 -8.21
CA ILE A 86 6.74 -14.51 -8.24
C ILE A 86 7.26 -14.16 -6.84
N PHE A 87 6.49 -14.48 -5.80
CA PHE A 87 6.87 -14.24 -4.42
C PHE A 87 8.15 -14.99 -4.05
N ASP A 88 8.19 -16.30 -4.29
CA ASP A 88 9.33 -17.16 -3.94
C ASP A 88 10.59 -16.76 -4.73
N ARG A 89 10.42 -16.42 -6.01
CA ARG A 89 11.51 -15.92 -6.86
C ARG A 89 12.10 -14.62 -6.32
N VAL A 90 11.26 -13.64 -6.01
CA VAL A 90 11.71 -12.37 -5.43
C VAL A 90 12.39 -12.62 -4.09
N TYR A 91 11.76 -13.39 -3.19
CA TYR A 91 12.27 -13.63 -1.85
C TYR A 91 13.66 -14.28 -1.85
N SER A 92 13.91 -15.20 -2.78
CA SER A 92 15.14 -15.97 -2.88
C SER A 92 16.26 -15.28 -3.67
N GLU A 93 15.94 -14.53 -4.73
CA GLU A 93 16.96 -13.97 -5.63
C GLU A 93 17.18 -12.46 -5.50
N PHE A 94 16.20 -11.71 -4.98
CA PHE A 94 16.31 -10.25 -4.92
C PHE A 94 17.06 -9.81 -3.66
N LYS A 95 17.64 -8.62 -3.72
CA LYS A 95 18.29 -8.01 -2.56
C LYS A 95 17.24 -7.49 -1.59
N LYS A 96 17.20 -8.06 -0.38
CA LYS A 96 16.38 -7.55 0.72
C LYS A 96 16.90 -6.19 1.20
N LEU A 97 16.03 -5.19 1.24
CA LEU A 97 16.29 -3.90 1.86
C LEU A 97 15.77 -3.87 3.31
N PRO A 98 16.43 -3.11 4.20
CA PRO A 98 15.93 -2.92 5.56
C PRO A 98 14.71 -2.00 5.57
N VAL A 99 13.82 -2.18 6.54
CA VAL A 99 12.72 -1.26 6.85
C VAL A 99 13.17 -0.35 8.00
N ARG A 100 13.14 0.96 7.80
CA ARG A 100 13.65 1.97 8.75
C ARG A 100 12.50 2.77 9.34
N GLU A 101 12.74 3.27 10.56
CA GLU A 101 11.83 4.18 11.26
C GLU A 101 12.14 5.65 10.92
N GLY A 102 11.19 6.54 11.24
CA GLY A 102 11.42 7.99 11.21
C GLY A 102 11.50 8.60 9.80
N LEU A 103 10.91 7.90 8.82
CA LEU A 103 10.93 8.28 7.41
C LEU A 103 10.01 9.46 7.10
N LYS A 104 10.28 10.12 5.96
CA LYS A 104 9.45 11.21 5.48
C LYS A 104 8.06 10.70 5.07
N LYS A 105 7.03 11.49 5.39
CA LYS A 105 5.64 11.25 5.02
C LYS A 105 5.29 12.13 3.83
N TYR A 106 4.76 11.55 2.76
CA TYR A 106 4.35 12.28 1.55
C TYR A 106 2.84 12.42 1.48
N ARG A 107 2.38 13.56 0.95
CA ARG A 107 0.95 13.83 0.88
C ARG A 107 0.26 13.22 -0.35
N TYR A 108 0.90 13.25 -1.51
CA TYR A 108 0.25 12.88 -2.77
C TYR A 108 0.91 11.65 -3.40
N ILE A 109 0.05 10.78 -3.93
CA ILE A 109 0.43 9.70 -4.83
C ILE A 109 -0.23 10.03 -6.18
N VAL A 110 0.57 10.21 -7.21
CA VAL A 110 0.11 10.68 -8.52
C VAL A 110 0.28 9.56 -9.53
N ASN A 111 -0.79 9.20 -10.24
CA ASN A 111 -0.72 8.32 -11.40
C ASN A 111 -0.77 9.17 -12.67
N HIS A 112 0.38 9.31 -13.33
CA HIS A 112 0.49 10.12 -14.55
C HIS A 112 -0.17 9.47 -15.77
N ALA A 113 -0.23 8.14 -15.83
CA ALA A 113 -0.88 7.42 -16.93
C ALA A 113 -2.40 7.60 -16.90
N ALA A 114 -3.01 7.49 -15.71
CA ALA A 114 -4.45 7.68 -15.53
C ALA A 114 -4.87 9.16 -15.40
N LYS A 115 -3.92 10.09 -15.19
CA LYS A 115 -4.18 11.48 -14.76
C LYS A 115 -5.02 11.54 -13.48
N GLU A 116 -4.70 10.68 -12.53
CA GLU A 116 -5.36 10.60 -11.24
C GLU A 116 -4.36 10.88 -10.11
N TYR A 117 -4.86 11.27 -8.95
CA TYR A 117 -4.05 11.37 -7.75
C TYR A 117 -4.84 11.01 -6.50
N ILE A 118 -4.12 10.57 -5.48
CA ILE A 118 -4.65 10.32 -4.13
C ILE A 118 -4.03 11.36 -3.20
N ASP A 119 -4.85 11.98 -2.36
CA ASP A 119 -4.41 12.79 -1.22
C ASP A 119 -4.49 11.95 0.05
N ASN A 120 -3.34 11.61 0.63
CA ASN A 120 -3.25 10.77 1.83
C ASN A 120 -3.98 11.41 3.04
N ASP A 121 -4.14 12.75 3.07
CA ASP A 121 -4.92 13.42 4.11
C ASP A 121 -6.43 13.20 4.00
N HIS A 122 -6.91 12.78 2.82
CA HIS A 122 -8.33 12.52 2.56
C HIS A 122 -8.74 11.05 2.77
N CYS A 123 -7.80 10.18 3.15
CA CYS A 123 -8.10 8.77 3.41
C CYS A 123 -8.92 8.59 4.71
N PRO A 124 -9.92 7.69 4.73
CA PRO A 124 -10.74 7.45 5.90
C PRO A 124 -9.97 6.71 6.99
N TYR A 125 -10.52 6.72 8.20
CA TYR A 125 -9.92 6.04 9.34
C TYR A 125 -10.25 4.57 9.44
N ARG A 126 -9.33 3.86 10.07
CA ARG A 126 -9.55 2.55 10.66
C ARG A 126 -10.30 2.67 11.98
N GLU A 127 -11.35 1.88 12.13
CA GLU A 127 -12.03 1.71 13.41
C GLU A 127 -11.14 0.96 14.42
N ASN A 128 -11.24 1.28 15.71
CA ASN A 128 -10.54 0.62 16.82
C ASN A 128 -8.99 0.74 16.85
N MET A 129 -8.38 1.51 15.96
CA MET A 129 -7.02 2.02 16.20
C MET A 129 -7.07 3.35 16.94
N GLY A 130 -6.45 3.38 18.12
CA GLY A 130 -6.31 4.60 18.90
C GLY A 130 -5.57 5.69 18.13
N SER A 131 -5.83 6.94 18.49
CA SER A 131 -4.98 8.03 18.05
C SER A 131 -3.70 8.06 18.89
N TRP A 132 -2.58 8.45 18.30
CA TRP A 132 -1.35 8.71 19.03
C TRP A 132 -0.87 10.14 18.78
N GLU A 133 -0.07 10.67 19.70
CA GLU A 133 0.56 11.99 19.54
C GLU A 133 1.99 11.81 19.04
N GLU A 134 2.36 12.60 18.03
CA GLU A 134 3.72 12.70 17.52
C GLU A 134 4.03 14.18 17.27
N ASN A 135 5.04 14.71 17.97
CA ASN A 135 5.47 16.12 17.84
C ASN A 135 4.33 17.14 17.98
N GLY A 136 3.43 16.94 18.97
CA GLY A 136 2.28 17.82 19.21
C GLY A 136 1.14 17.69 18.20
N LYS A 137 1.24 16.76 17.24
CA LYS A 137 0.17 16.43 16.29
C LYS A 137 -0.48 15.11 16.70
N ILE A 138 -1.81 15.07 16.66
CA ILE A 138 -2.53 13.81 16.85
C ILE A 138 -2.72 13.13 15.50
N LEU A 139 -2.21 11.92 15.41
CA LEU A 139 -2.32 11.01 14.28
C LEU A 139 -3.33 9.91 14.59
N SER A 140 -3.81 9.23 13.55
CA SER A 140 -4.62 8.03 13.73
C SER A 140 -4.54 7.17 12.47
N ALA A 141 -4.79 5.89 12.66
CA ALA A 141 -4.83 4.84 11.65
C ALA A 141 -5.67 5.18 10.41
N THR A 142 -5.07 5.34 9.23
CA THR A 142 -5.77 5.23 7.94
C THR A 142 -5.13 4.09 7.14
N ILE A 143 -5.83 3.49 6.17
CA ILE A 143 -5.20 2.51 5.27
C ILE A 143 -4.35 3.26 4.24
N ALA A 144 -3.13 2.81 4.00
CA ALA A 144 -2.22 3.35 3.00
C ALA A 144 -2.66 2.92 1.60
N PRO A 145 -3.20 3.84 0.77
CA PRO A 145 -3.77 3.44 -0.50
C PRO A 145 -2.77 2.77 -1.43
N LEU A 146 -1.53 3.27 -1.46
CA LEU A 146 -0.49 2.76 -2.37
C LEU A 146 -0.33 1.23 -2.29
N SER A 147 -0.33 0.68 -1.07
CA SER A 147 -0.17 -0.76 -0.87
C SER A 147 -1.28 -1.59 -1.51
N LEU A 148 -2.53 -1.12 -1.43
CA LEU A 148 -3.67 -1.81 -2.03
C LEU A 148 -3.78 -1.52 -3.53
N MET A 149 -3.50 -0.30 -3.97
CA MET A 149 -3.55 0.09 -5.39
C MET A 149 -2.54 -0.69 -6.24
N LEU A 150 -1.43 -1.12 -5.64
CA LEU A 150 -0.37 -1.93 -6.26
C LEU A 150 -0.39 -3.41 -5.87
N ALA A 151 -1.40 -3.87 -5.11
CA ALA A 151 -1.47 -5.26 -4.67
C ALA A 151 -1.82 -6.22 -5.82
N LEU A 152 -1.03 -7.29 -5.92
CA LEU A 152 -1.24 -8.44 -6.79
C LEU A 152 -1.51 -9.67 -5.91
N GLY A 153 -2.56 -10.43 -6.21
CA GLY A 153 -2.95 -11.62 -5.44
C GLY A 153 -4.10 -11.40 -4.44
N ASN A 154 -4.61 -10.17 -4.28
CA ASN A 154 -5.73 -9.91 -3.38
C ASN A 154 -6.97 -10.75 -3.72
N GLY A 155 -7.59 -11.35 -2.71
CA GLY A 155 -8.76 -12.22 -2.85
C GLY A 155 -8.43 -13.71 -2.86
N GLN A 156 -7.16 -14.09 -2.73
CA GLN A 156 -6.69 -15.48 -2.86
C GLN A 156 -6.40 -16.12 -1.51
N GLY A 157 -6.29 -15.35 -0.42
CA GLY A 157 -6.07 -15.89 0.91
C GLY A 157 -6.61 -15.05 2.06
N GLY A 158 -6.36 -15.53 3.27
CA GLY A 158 -6.77 -14.83 4.49
C GLY A 158 -5.87 -13.62 4.76
N GLY A 159 -6.45 -12.51 5.22
CA GLY A 159 -5.73 -11.25 5.49
C GLY A 159 -5.63 -10.29 4.30
N ASP A 160 -6.31 -10.62 3.21
CA ASP A 160 -6.55 -9.73 2.07
C ASP A 160 -7.62 -8.68 2.37
N TYR A 161 -7.70 -7.66 1.53
CA TYR A 161 -8.69 -6.61 1.62
C TYR A 161 -9.99 -6.97 0.89
N TYR A 162 -11.10 -6.98 1.63
CA TYR A 162 -12.45 -7.29 1.12
C TYR A 162 -13.49 -6.21 1.43
N ALA A 163 -13.08 -5.06 1.98
CA ALA A 163 -14.00 -4.02 2.41
C ALA A 163 -14.40 -3.08 1.25
N HIS A 164 -14.79 -1.85 1.58
CA HIS A 164 -15.31 -0.89 0.60
C HIS A 164 -14.29 -0.61 -0.51
N ASN A 165 -14.77 -0.51 -1.76
CA ASN A 165 -13.99 -0.31 -2.97
C ASN A 165 -12.87 -1.34 -3.22
N HIS A 166 -13.03 -2.59 -2.76
CA HIS A 166 -12.03 -3.65 -3.02
C HIS A 166 -11.76 -3.89 -4.51
N GLU A 167 -12.66 -3.50 -5.41
CA GLU A 167 -12.45 -3.51 -6.86
C GLU A 167 -11.39 -2.52 -7.34
N LEU A 168 -10.91 -1.60 -6.49
CA LEU A 168 -9.76 -0.73 -6.78
C LEU A 168 -8.42 -1.39 -6.44
N VAL A 169 -8.42 -2.51 -5.71
CA VAL A 169 -7.18 -3.22 -5.37
C VAL A 169 -6.49 -3.70 -6.65
N GLY A 170 -5.20 -3.42 -6.75
CA GLY A 170 -4.36 -3.69 -7.93
C GLY A 170 -4.68 -2.83 -9.16
N SER A 171 -5.58 -1.84 -9.07
CA SER A 171 -6.03 -1.08 -10.24
C SER A 171 -4.94 -0.18 -10.86
N TRP A 172 -3.91 0.18 -10.09
CA TRP A 172 -2.77 0.97 -10.58
C TRP A 172 -1.53 0.11 -10.86
N ALA A 173 -1.58 -1.22 -10.70
CA ALA A 173 -0.41 -2.07 -10.88
C ALA A 173 0.21 -1.94 -12.28
N LYS A 174 -0.62 -1.90 -13.34
CA LYS A 174 -0.13 -1.70 -14.73
C LYS A 174 0.56 -0.35 -14.95
N ASP A 175 0.23 0.64 -14.12
CA ASP A 175 0.77 2.00 -14.21
C ASP A 175 1.89 2.26 -13.19
N SER A 176 2.42 1.21 -12.54
CA SER A 176 3.37 1.35 -11.41
C SER A 176 4.57 2.24 -11.73
N SER A 177 5.14 2.12 -12.92
CA SER A 177 6.27 2.93 -13.42
C SER A 177 5.89 4.38 -13.78
N SER A 178 4.60 4.71 -13.80
CA SER A 178 4.07 6.06 -14.01
C SER A 178 3.62 6.75 -12.71
N LEU A 179 3.90 6.14 -11.56
CA LEU A 179 3.57 6.73 -10.27
C LEU A 179 4.64 7.72 -9.78
N GLU A 180 4.18 8.81 -9.16
CA GLU A 180 5.03 9.79 -8.47
C GLU A 180 4.53 9.99 -7.03
N ILE A 181 5.45 9.85 -6.07
CA ILE A 181 5.22 10.16 -4.65
C ILE A 181 5.79 11.54 -4.35
N THR A 182 4.95 12.48 -3.87
CA THR A 182 5.33 13.89 -3.78
C THR A 182 4.51 14.70 -2.76
N ASP A 183 5.04 15.85 -2.34
CA ASP A 183 4.31 16.88 -1.58
C ASP A 183 3.72 17.97 -2.49
N VAL A 184 4.05 17.93 -3.78
CA VAL A 184 3.57 18.91 -4.76
C VAL A 184 2.19 18.47 -5.24
N LYS A 185 1.18 19.31 -4.98
CA LYS A 185 -0.17 19.06 -5.47
C LYS A 185 -0.17 18.95 -7.00
N PRO A 186 -0.80 17.91 -7.59
CA PRO A 186 -0.90 17.75 -9.03
C PRO A 186 -1.61 18.92 -9.71
N LYS A 187 -1.40 19.04 -11.01
CA LYS A 187 -2.05 20.04 -11.86
C LYS A 187 -3.58 19.88 -11.82
N SER A 188 -4.30 20.96 -12.07
CA SER A 188 -5.77 20.99 -11.99
C SER A 188 -6.48 20.07 -12.99
N ASP A 189 -5.79 19.57 -14.02
CA ASP A 189 -6.33 18.61 -14.98
C ASP A 189 -6.26 17.15 -14.49
N TYR A 190 -5.68 16.91 -13.30
CA TYR A 190 -5.69 15.60 -12.65
C TYR A 190 -6.94 15.46 -11.77
N LYS A 191 -7.55 14.28 -11.80
CA LYS A 191 -8.71 13.97 -10.98
C LYS A 191 -8.26 13.36 -9.64
N GLU A 192 -8.85 13.82 -8.55
CA GLU A 192 -8.68 13.14 -7.27
C GLU A 192 -9.43 11.81 -7.28
N LEU A 193 -8.72 10.71 -7.05
CA LEU A 193 -9.28 9.43 -6.70
C LEU A 193 -9.29 9.31 -5.18
N GLN A 194 -10.45 8.99 -4.61
CA GLN A 194 -10.61 8.69 -3.19
C GLN A 194 -10.94 7.21 -3.07
N PRO A 195 -9.95 6.33 -2.83
CA PRO A 195 -10.22 4.89 -2.75
C PRO A 195 -11.08 4.52 -1.55
N GLU A 196 -11.12 5.37 -0.53
CA GLU A 196 -11.92 5.17 0.68
C GLU A 196 -11.70 3.81 1.37
N PHE A 197 -10.48 3.28 1.28
CA PHE A 197 -10.14 2.01 1.94
C PHE A 197 -10.24 2.15 3.46
N HIS A 198 -11.01 1.28 4.11
CA HIS A 198 -11.14 1.25 5.56
C HIS A 198 -11.33 -0.16 6.12
N GLU A 199 -10.97 -0.35 7.39
CA GLU A 199 -11.33 -1.54 8.18
C GLU A 199 -12.36 -1.17 9.24
N GLY A 200 -13.33 -2.07 9.45
CA GLY A 200 -14.44 -1.86 10.37
C GLY A 200 -15.42 -0.80 9.87
N LYS A 201 -15.91 0.04 10.75
CA LYS A 201 -16.85 1.12 10.44
C LYS A 201 -16.23 2.21 9.57
N TYR A 202 -16.94 2.61 8.52
CA TYR A 202 -16.56 3.75 7.70
C TYR A 202 -16.57 5.06 8.51
N ILE A 203 -15.42 5.72 8.52
CA ILE A 203 -15.21 7.01 9.17
C ILE A 203 -14.57 7.96 8.15
N PRO A 204 -15.34 8.91 7.58
CA PRO A 204 -14.81 9.89 6.64
C PRO A 204 -13.69 10.72 7.27
N TYR A 205 -12.69 11.08 6.47
CA TYR A 205 -11.59 11.95 6.92
C TYR A 205 -12.10 13.29 7.47
N LYS A 206 -13.22 13.83 6.96
CA LYS A 206 -13.83 15.09 7.46
C LYS A 206 -14.26 15.01 8.93
N LYS A 207 -14.44 13.81 9.49
CA LYS A 207 -14.77 13.59 10.91
C LYS A 207 -13.54 13.41 11.81
N ARG A 208 -12.32 13.51 11.25
CA ARG A 208 -11.02 13.49 11.94
C ARG A 208 -10.95 14.40 13.16
N PRO A 209 -11.31 15.69 13.06
CA PRO A 209 -11.20 16.59 14.20
C PRO A 209 -12.11 16.17 15.37
N ASP A 210 -13.35 15.78 15.07
CA ASP A 210 -14.34 15.40 16.08
C ASP A 210 -13.94 14.13 16.85
N ILE A 211 -13.37 13.15 16.14
CA ILE A 211 -12.92 11.89 16.73
C ILE A 211 -11.70 12.12 17.62
N ILE A 212 -10.72 12.88 17.12
CA ILE A 212 -9.54 13.27 17.89
C ILE A 212 -9.94 14.02 19.18
N SER A 213 -10.88 14.96 19.08
CA SER A 213 -11.39 15.70 20.25
C SER A 213 -12.06 14.77 21.27
N LYS A 214 -12.90 13.83 20.81
CA LYS A 214 -13.55 12.84 21.69
C LYS A 214 -12.56 11.93 22.39
N LEU A 215 -11.47 11.54 21.74
CA LEU A 215 -10.43 10.70 22.33
C LEU A 215 -9.66 11.45 23.42
N LYS A 216 -9.21 12.69 23.14
CA LYS A 216 -8.56 13.56 24.14
C LYS A 216 -9.41 13.74 25.40
N ASN A 217 -10.72 13.96 25.22
CA ASN A 217 -11.66 14.14 26.33
C ASN A 217 -11.91 12.86 27.14
N ARG A 218 -11.66 11.66 26.57
CA ARG A 218 -11.76 10.39 27.30
C ARG A 218 -10.51 10.16 28.15
N GLU A 219 -9.32 10.41 27.60
CA GLU A 219 -8.06 10.30 28.33
C GLU A 219 -7.97 11.28 29.51
N SER A 220 -8.47 12.51 29.34
CA SER A 220 -8.51 13.51 30.41
C SER A 220 -9.49 13.20 31.54
N ARG A 221 -10.44 12.28 31.32
CA ARG A 221 -11.42 11.84 32.34
C ARG A 221 -10.99 10.56 33.06
N GLN A 222 -9.92 9.92 32.61
CA GLN A 222 -9.33 8.73 33.24
C GLN A 222 -8.09 9.07 34.09
N ARG A 223 -7.67 10.33 34.12
CA ARG A 223 -6.66 10.88 35.04
C ARG A 223 -7.35 11.67 36.16
#